data_AF-A0AB39NM01-F1
#
_entry.id   AF-A0AB39NM01-F1
#
_cell.length_a   1.000
_cell.length_b   1.000
_cell.length_c   1.000
_cell.angle_alpha   90.00
_cell.angle_beta   90.00
_cell.angle_gamma   90.00
#
_symmetry.space_group_name_H-M   'P 1'
#
loop_
_entity.id
_entity.type
_entity.pdbx_description
1 polymer ?
#
loop_
_entity_poly.entity_id
_entity_poly.type
_entity_poly.pdbx_seq_one_letter_code
_entity_poly.pdbx_strand_id
1 'polypeptide(L)'
;MIRDLYNVRTLPGTGEDDGVPPLTDEEERRYRALLFTELGNEIADTGQARYPAYTPQDRRRLVDVAHRLTTHWGQEVRVEAEDLTRVRLYLAVRSVGRS
;
A
#
# COMPACT_ATOMS: atom_id res chain seq x y z
N MET A 1 35.03 8.01 8.61
CA MET A 1 35.21 6.76 7.85
C MET A 1 33.86 6.44 7.22
N ILE A 2 33.66 6.88 5.97
CA ILE A 2 32.40 6.72 5.23
C ILE A 2 32.58 5.48 4.38
N ARG A 3 31.66 4.51 4.50
CA ARG A 3 31.66 3.29 3.69
C ARG A 3 31.18 3.66 2.28
N ASP A 4 32.10 3.59 1.32
CA ASP A 4 31.83 3.70 -0.11
C ASP A 4 30.80 2.64 -0.53
N LEU A 5 29.61 3.09 -0.96
CA LEU A 5 28.59 2.22 -1.54
C LEU A 5 28.64 2.28 -3.07
N TYR A 6 29.17 1.21 -3.65
CA TYR A 6 28.84 0.59 -4.94
C TYR A 6 28.50 1.49 -6.14
N ASN A 7 29.52 1.75 -6.96
CA ASN A 7 29.54 1.47 -8.41
C ASN A 7 28.27 1.82 -9.23
N VAL A 8 27.72 3.03 -9.06
CA VAL A 8 26.68 3.56 -9.94
C VAL A 8 27.30 4.13 -11.22
N ARG A 9 27.09 3.43 -12.34
CA ARG A 9 27.39 3.98 -13.67
C ARG A 9 26.28 4.94 -14.07
N THR A 10 26.54 6.24 -13.99
CA THR A 10 25.67 7.28 -14.56
C THR A 10 25.72 7.19 -16.09
N LEU A 11 24.64 6.71 -16.71
CA LEU A 11 24.46 6.77 -18.16
C LEU A 11 24.24 8.24 -18.58
N PRO A 12 24.95 8.75 -19.59
CA PRO A 12 24.74 10.10 -20.09
C PRO A 12 23.66 10.10 -21.20
N GLY A 13 22.65 10.96 -21.05
CA GLY A 13 21.55 11.18 -22.00
C GLY A 13 20.27 10.49 -21.51
N THR A 14 19.25 11.17 -21.02
CA THR A 14 18.61 12.37 -21.56
C THR A 14 18.15 13.26 -20.41
N GLY A 15 18.42 14.56 -20.52
CA GLY A 15 17.97 15.56 -19.56
C GLY A 15 16.47 15.80 -19.64
N GLU A 16 15.72 15.10 -18.78
CA GLU A 16 14.36 15.46 -18.37
C GLU A 16 14.29 15.26 -16.86
N ASP A 17 14.35 16.38 -16.13
CA ASP A 17 13.73 16.49 -14.82
C ASP A 17 12.23 16.21 -15.02
N ASP A 18 11.69 15.05 -14.61
CA ASP A 18 10.27 14.84 -14.25
C ASP A 18 9.93 13.33 -14.14
N GLY A 19 9.32 12.96 -13.01
CA GLY A 19 8.35 11.85 -12.89
C GLY A 19 8.81 10.44 -13.23
N VAL A 20 8.83 9.56 -12.23
CA VAL A 20 8.54 8.12 -12.48
C VAL A 20 7.28 8.09 -13.36
N PRO A 21 7.33 7.52 -14.58
CA PRO A 21 6.16 7.52 -15.46
C PRO A 21 4.99 6.91 -14.68
N PRO A 22 3.80 7.53 -14.71
CA PRO A 22 2.65 6.98 -14.02
C PRO A 22 2.44 5.54 -14.48
N LEU A 23 2.23 4.64 -13.52
CA LEU A 23 1.95 3.22 -13.81
C LEU A 23 0.87 3.13 -14.88
N THR A 24 1.10 2.29 -15.89
CA THR A 24 0.07 2.01 -16.89
C THR A 24 -1.13 1.32 -16.24
N ASP A 25 -2.33 1.40 -16.84
CA ASP A 25 -3.54 0.78 -16.29
C ASP A 25 -3.38 -0.73 -16.01
N GLU A 26 -2.56 -1.43 -16.80
CA GLU A 26 -2.29 -2.85 -16.59
C GLU A 26 -1.39 -3.08 -15.37
N GLU A 27 -0.32 -2.30 -15.24
CA GLU A 27 0.57 -2.34 -14.08
C GLU A 27 -0.18 -1.97 -12.81
N GLU A 28 -1.06 -0.97 -12.87
CA GLU A 28 -1.88 -0.56 -11.75
C GLU A 28 -2.86 -1.67 -11.33
N ARG A 29 -3.47 -2.39 -12.29
CA ARG A 29 -4.32 -3.55 -11.96
C ARG A 29 -3.53 -4.67 -11.30
N ARG A 30 -2.36 -5.02 -11.84
CA ARG A 30 -1.49 -6.06 -11.26
C ARG A 30 -1.02 -5.67 -9.86
N TYR A 31 -0.64 -4.41 -9.68
CA TYR A 31 -0.22 -3.86 -8.40
C TYR A 31 -1.34 -3.90 -7.37
N ARG A 32 -2.57 -3.49 -7.73
CA ARG A 32 -3.74 -3.61 -6.85
C ARG A 32 -4.06 -5.06 -6.48
N ALA A 33 -3.90 -6.00 -7.41
CA ALA A 33 -4.11 -7.42 -7.15
C ALA A 33 -3.06 -7.98 -6.18
N LEU A 34 -1.80 -7.61 -6.38
CA LEU A 34 -0.70 -7.97 -5.48
C LEU A 34 -0.93 -7.40 -4.07
N LEU A 35 -1.25 -6.10 -3.97
CA LEU A 35 -1.58 -5.45 -2.70
C LEU A 35 -2.75 -6.14 -1.98
N PHE A 36 -3.79 -6.54 -2.71
CA PHE A 36 -4.90 -7.27 -2.13
C PHE A 36 -4.45 -8.59 -1.50
N THR A 37 -3.58 -9.34 -2.16
CA THR A 37 -3.06 -10.60 -1.63
C THR A 37 -2.09 -10.39 -0.47
N GLU A 38 -1.14 -9.47 -0.59
CA GLU A 38 -0.13 -9.21 0.45
C GLU A 38 -0.77 -8.62 1.71
N LEU A 39 -1.52 -7.52 1.59
CA LEU A 39 -2.22 -6.92 2.72
C LEU A 39 -3.28 -7.87 3.28
N GLY A 40 -3.95 -8.63 2.41
CA GLY A 40 -4.90 -9.65 2.82
C GLY A 40 -4.26 -10.70 3.72
N ASN A 41 -3.14 -11.27 3.30
CA ASN A 41 -2.42 -12.28 4.07
C ASN A 41 -1.85 -11.71 5.38
N GLU A 42 -1.25 -10.53 5.35
CA GLU A 42 -0.67 -9.89 6.53
C GLU A 42 -1.73 -9.56 7.59
N ILE A 43 -2.90 -9.05 7.16
CA ILE A 43 -4.04 -8.78 8.06
C ILE A 43 -4.63 -10.10 8.58
N ALA A 44 -4.69 -11.16 7.77
CA ALA A 44 -5.18 -12.46 8.23
C ALA A 44 -4.26 -13.10 9.27
N ASP A 45 -2.94 -12.92 9.15
CA ASP A 45 -1.95 -13.49 10.06
C ASP A 45 -1.82 -12.69 11.37
N THR A 46 -1.77 -11.36 11.27
CA THR A 46 -1.45 -10.49 12.42
C THR A 46 -2.61 -9.60 12.89
N GLY A 47 -3.73 -9.58 12.16
CA GLY A 47 -4.89 -8.72 12.41
C GLY A 47 -4.76 -7.29 11.87
N GLN A 48 -3.59 -6.91 11.34
CA GLN A 48 -3.27 -5.58 10.85
C GLN A 48 -2.21 -5.61 9.75
N ALA A 49 -2.11 -4.55 8.94
CA ALA A 49 -1.00 -4.38 8.01
C ALA A 49 -0.58 -2.91 7.93
N ARG A 50 0.70 -2.66 7.66
CA ARG A 50 1.24 -1.30 7.49
C ARG A 50 1.76 -1.11 6.08
N TYR A 51 1.36 -0.02 5.45
CA TYR A 51 1.74 0.27 4.07
C TYR A 51 2.20 1.72 3.88
N PRO A 52 3.30 1.96 3.15
CA PRO A 52 3.72 3.31 2.82
C PRO A 52 2.78 3.95 1.79
N ALA A 53 2.27 5.14 2.09
CA ALA A 53 1.39 5.92 1.23
C ALA A 53 1.93 7.35 1.06
N TYR A 54 2.94 7.49 0.21
CA TYR A 54 3.63 8.76 -0.05
C TYR A 54 2.79 9.73 -0.88
N THR A 55 1.82 9.22 -1.64
CA THR A 55 0.95 10.04 -2.49
C THR A 55 -0.53 9.93 -2.09
N PRO A 56 -1.36 10.95 -2.38
CA PRO A 56 -2.80 10.85 -2.23
C PRO A 56 -3.43 9.71 -3.07
N GLN A 57 -2.80 9.37 -4.20
CA GLN A 57 -3.25 8.30 -5.08
C GLN A 57 -3.05 6.93 -4.42
N ASP A 58 -1.91 6.71 -3.76
CA ASP A 58 -1.67 5.48 -2.99
C ASP A 58 -2.68 5.30 -1.86
N ARG A 59 -3.03 6.39 -1.16
CA ARG A 59 -4.08 6.34 -0.13
C ARG A 59 -5.42 5.90 -0.71
N ARG A 60 -5.81 6.42 -1.88
CA ARG A 60 -7.05 5.98 -2.57
C ARG A 60 -7.00 4.52 -2.95
N ARG A 61 -5.88 4.04 -3.52
CA ARG A 61 -5.68 2.62 -3.86
C ARG A 61 -5.83 1.72 -2.63
N LEU A 62 -5.29 2.13 -1.49
CA LEU A 62 -5.38 1.36 -0.24
C LEU A 62 -6.80 1.31 0.32
N VAL A 63 -7.56 2.41 0.21
CA VAL A 63 -8.99 2.45 0.57
C VAL A 63 -9.80 1.52 -0.34
N ASP A 64 -9.56 1.53 -1.65
CA ASP A 64 -10.21 0.61 -2.59
C ASP A 64 -9.90 -0.86 -2.25
N VAL A 65 -8.64 -1.18 -1.95
CA VAL A 65 -8.23 -2.53 -1.54
C VAL A 65 -8.90 -2.94 -0.23
N ALA A 66 -8.97 -2.06 0.77
CA ALA A 66 -9.64 -2.32 2.05
C ALA A 66 -11.14 -2.58 1.86
N HIS A 67 -11.81 -1.82 1.00
CA HIS A 67 -13.22 -2.05 0.68
C HIS A 67 -13.44 -3.40 0.00
N ARG A 68 -12.50 -3.80 -0.87
CA ARG A 68 -12.52 -5.10 -1.54
C ARG A 68 -12.28 -6.25 -0.56
N LEU A 69 -11.33 -6.10 0.37
CA LEU A 69 -11.08 -7.06 1.45
C LEU A 69 -12.30 -7.18 2.37
N THR A 70 -12.96 -6.06 2.68
CA THR A 70 -14.20 -6.04 3.47
C THR A 70 -15.31 -6.85 2.80
N THR A 71 -15.51 -6.66 1.50
CA THR A 71 -16.49 -7.44 0.72
C THR A 71 -16.09 -8.90 0.64
N HIS A 72 -14.80 -9.20 0.51
CA HIS A 72 -14.29 -10.57 0.36
C HIS A 72 -14.40 -11.39 1.65
N TRP A 73 -14.08 -10.80 2.80
CA TRP A 73 -14.11 -11.48 4.10
C TRP A 73 -15.44 -11.34 4.84
N GLY A 74 -16.29 -10.39 4.44
CA GLY A 74 -17.50 -10.04 5.19
C GLY A 74 -17.20 -9.39 6.55
N GLN A 75 -15.97 -8.91 6.73
CA GLN A 75 -15.50 -8.24 7.95
C GLN A 75 -14.91 -6.88 7.59
N GLU A 76 -15.34 -5.83 8.28
CA GLU A 76 -14.90 -4.47 8.02
C GLU A 76 -13.38 -4.32 8.22
N VAL A 77 -12.68 -3.92 7.16
CA VAL A 77 -11.27 -3.52 7.19
C VAL A 77 -11.20 -2.01 7.21
N ARG A 78 -10.62 -1.44 8.26
CA ARG A 78 -10.42 0.01 8.38
C ARG A 78 -9.03 0.41 7.90
N VAL A 79 -8.95 1.61 7.33
CA VAL A 79 -7.70 2.25 6.92
C VAL A 79 -7.52 3.50 7.76
N GLU A 80 -6.41 3.60 8.46
CA GLU A 80 -6.05 4.73 9.32
C GLU A 80 -4.68 5.28 8.89
N ALA A 81 -4.56 6.60 8.80
CA ALA A 81 -3.26 7.21 8.52
C ALA A 81 -2.41 7.23 9.80
N GLU A 82 -1.34 6.44 9.82
CA GLU A 82 -0.39 6.39 10.95
C GLU A 82 0.55 7.61 10.88
N ASP A 83 0.99 7.99 9.68
CA ASP A 83 1.89 9.12 9.42
C ASP A 83 1.48 9.87 8.13
N LEU A 84 2.16 10.99 7.84
CA LEU A 84 2.08 11.66 6.54
C LEU A 84 2.41 10.74 5.35
N THR A 85 3.19 9.68 5.59
CA THR A 85 3.67 8.76 4.56
C THR A 85 3.31 7.31 4.80
N ARG A 86 2.50 7.00 5.83
CA ARG A 86 2.14 5.62 6.18
C ARG A 86 0.67 5.51 6.54
N VAL A 87 0.07 4.41 6.12
CA VAL A 87 -1.27 4.01 6.55
C VAL A 87 -1.21 2.62 7.16
N ARG A 88 -2.13 2.38 8.08
CA ARG A 88 -2.36 1.09 8.71
C ARG A 88 -3.75 0.60 8.33
N LEU A 89 -3.81 -0.64 7.89
CA LEU A 89 -5.05 -1.37 7.68
C LEU A 89 -5.26 -2.31 8.86
N TYR A 90 -6.47 -2.42 9.38
CA TYR A 90 -6.76 -3.37 10.46
C TYR A 90 -8.19 -3.87 10.38
N LEU A 91 -8.41 -5.09 10.87
CA LEU A 91 -9.75 -5.61 11.05
C LEU A 91 -10.47 -4.80 12.12
N ALA A 92 -11.61 -4.21 11.79
CA ALA A 92 -12.51 -3.70 12.79
C ALA A 92 -12.92 -4.88 13.67
N VAL A 93 -12.57 -4.80 14.96
CA VAL A 93 -13.09 -5.76 15.94
C VAL A 93 -14.60 -5.60 15.90
N ARG A 94 -15.33 -6.66 15.53
CA ARG A 94 -16.77 -6.72 15.79
C ARG A 94 -16.91 -6.64 17.30
N SER A 95 -17.14 -5.45 17.81
CA SER A 95 -17.81 -5.27 19.09
C SER A 95 -19.21 -5.83 18.88
N VAL A 96 -19.35 -7.16 19.04
CA VAL A 96 -20.63 -7.80 19.24
C VAL A 96 -21.13 -7.21 20.55
N GLY A 97 -21.93 -6.16 20.44
CA GLY A 97 -22.74 -5.67 21.54
C GLY A 97 -23.59 -6.84 22.01
N ARG A 98 -23.22 -7.39 23.17
CA ARG A 98 -24.09 -8.25 23.96
C ARG A 98 -25.11 -7.30 24.58
N SER A 99 -26.32 -7.30 24.04
CA SER A 99 -27.54 -6.90 24.76
C SER A 99 -28.46 -8.10 24.82
#